data_AF-A0A9D8SCB6-F1
#
_entry.id   AF-A0A9D8SCB6-F1
#
_cell.length_a   1.000
_cell.length_b   1.000
_cell.length_c   1.000
_cell.angle_alpha   90.00
_cell.angle_beta   90.00
_cell.angle_gamma   90.00
#
_symmetry.space_group_name_H-M   'P 1'
#
loop_
_entity.id
_entity.type
_entity.pdbx_description
1 polymer ?
#
loop_
_entity_poly.entity_id
_entity_poly.type
_entity_poly.pdbx_seq_one_letter_code
_entity_poly.pdbx_strand_id
1 'polypeptide(L)'
;MLSSLHIENIAVIESADISFPTGLSVLTGETGAGKSMIIDAINMILGGRTNREVIRTGCKKAFVSASFEDLHPTVKALAEEFGVDVSDGELIISREVSSDGRSAARANGRQITAAMLRDLGKNLINIHGQHDNAALSDPSTHLSFLDSFAMNETEKNDYHEKYIHVKNIKKQIDSLSFDEREKAMRTDILRYQVNELEAADLTVGEDEILEKRRLSLANREKVIKGIYAAREALCGSEVSVRDLAATAQNELSYISRFDEDAEKLAERMNDLFAELDDLADEVSRFADNIDDDESELEQVETRLDLIKSFRKKYGNTVEEMLEFLEKAREELENIEFSDEKIKKLQIELVSAQSQLDISAKKLTENRKKAAERLEKAVTDELVFLDMPKVRFSVSILSKEQEKDGADEV
;
A
#
# COMPACT_ATOMS: atom_id res chain seq x y z
N MET A 1 -16.51 -15.25 -36.24
CA MET A 1 -17.39 -15.33 -37.42
C MET A 1 -18.59 -16.23 -37.10
N LEU A 2 -19.81 -15.84 -37.49
CA LEU A 2 -21.00 -16.70 -37.39
C LEU A 2 -20.91 -17.84 -38.42
N SER A 3 -20.89 -19.10 -37.98
CA SER A 3 -20.79 -20.27 -38.86
C SER A 3 -22.13 -20.98 -39.07
N SER A 4 -22.98 -21.01 -38.05
CA SER A 4 -24.31 -21.63 -38.14
C SER A 4 -25.34 -20.92 -37.28
N LEU A 5 -26.60 -20.99 -37.69
CA LEU A 5 -27.77 -20.50 -36.98
C LEU A 5 -28.90 -21.52 -37.08
N HIS A 6 -29.38 -21.95 -35.93
CA HIS A 6 -30.53 -22.82 -35.78
C HIS A 6 -31.68 -22.05 -35.12
N ILE A 7 -32.87 -22.14 -35.69
CA ILE A 7 -34.06 -21.40 -35.28
C ILE A 7 -35.21 -22.38 -35.11
N GLU A 8 -35.92 -22.33 -34.00
CA GLU A 8 -37.17 -23.08 -33.78
C GLU A 8 -38.29 -22.18 -33.25
N ASN A 9 -39.48 -22.34 -33.83
CA ASN A 9 -40.72 -21.73 -33.39
C ASN A 9 -40.68 -20.19 -33.28
N ILE A 10 -40.00 -19.52 -34.22
CA ILE A 10 -39.94 -18.05 -34.32
C ILE A 10 -40.85 -17.57 -35.45
N ALA A 11 -41.83 -16.72 -35.13
CA ALA A 11 -42.78 -16.14 -36.07
C ALA A 11 -43.39 -17.20 -37.02
N VAL A 12 -42.99 -17.22 -38.29
CA VAL A 12 -43.50 -18.17 -39.30
C VAL A 12 -42.55 -19.37 -39.51
N ILE A 13 -41.40 -19.40 -38.84
CA ILE A 13 -40.42 -20.47 -38.89
C ILE A 13 -40.75 -21.53 -37.84
N GLU A 14 -40.98 -22.76 -38.29
CA GLU A 14 -41.13 -23.92 -37.40
C GLU A 14 -39.76 -24.45 -36.97
N SER A 15 -38.89 -24.75 -37.94
CA SER A 15 -37.48 -25.09 -37.73
C SER A 15 -36.69 -24.64 -38.96
N ALA A 16 -35.49 -24.09 -38.74
CA ALA A 16 -34.55 -23.75 -39.80
C ALA A 16 -33.11 -23.88 -39.33
N ASP A 17 -32.29 -24.52 -40.15
CA ASP A 17 -30.84 -24.62 -40.01
C ASP A 17 -30.17 -23.86 -41.15
N ILE A 18 -29.31 -22.91 -40.81
CA ILE A 18 -28.62 -22.05 -41.77
C ILE A 18 -27.12 -22.15 -41.51
N SER A 19 -26.36 -22.49 -42.53
CA SER A 19 -24.89 -22.46 -42.52
C SER A 19 -24.38 -21.24 -43.27
N PHE A 20 -23.47 -20.48 -42.66
CA PHE A 20 -22.91 -19.25 -43.22
C PHE A 20 -21.48 -19.50 -43.70
N PRO A 21 -21.21 -19.41 -45.02
CA PRO A 21 -19.86 -19.48 -45.54
C PRO A 21 -19.08 -18.19 -45.25
N THR A 22 -17.74 -18.29 -45.25
CA THR A 22 -16.84 -17.14 -45.14
C THR A 22 -17.02 -16.19 -46.31
N GLY A 23 -17.10 -14.89 -46.05
CA GLY A 23 -17.23 -13.84 -47.07
C GLY A 23 -18.66 -13.31 -47.21
N LEU A 24 -19.11 -13.08 -48.45
CA LEU A 24 -20.40 -12.45 -48.71
C LEU A 24 -21.53 -13.48 -48.80
N SER A 25 -22.46 -13.41 -47.84
CA SER A 25 -23.72 -14.16 -47.88
C SER A 25 -24.87 -13.24 -48.29
N VAL A 26 -25.58 -13.58 -49.36
CA VAL A 26 -26.73 -12.80 -49.86
C VAL A 26 -28.02 -13.58 -49.65
N LEU A 27 -28.91 -13.04 -48.82
CA LEU A 27 -30.25 -13.59 -48.56
C LEU A 27 -31.26 -12.93 -49.49
N THR A 28 -31.92 -13.72 -50.35
CA THR A 28 -32.97 -13.29 -51.29
C THR A 28 -34.28 -14.05 -51.05
N GLY A 29 -35.40 -13.54 -51.55
CA GLY A 29 -36.72 -14.18 -51.41
C GLY A 29 -37.86 -13.34 -51.99
N GLU A 30 -39.09 -13.88 -52.04
CA GLU A 30 -40.27 -13.21 -52.61
C GLU A 30 -40.84 -12.11 -51.70
N THR A 31 -40.73 -12.25 -50.38
CA THR A 31 -41.20 -11.27 -49.40
C THR A 31 -40.10 -10.91 -48.40
N GLY A 32 -40.07 -9.65 -47.93
CA GLY A 32 -39.11 -9.17 -46.93
C GLY A 32 -39.24 -9.81 -45.54
N ALA A 33 -40.32 -10.57 -45.31
CA ALA A 33 -40.64 -11.17 -44.01
C ALA A 33 -39.60 -12.22 -43.56
N GLY A 34 -39.11 -13.07 -44.48
CA GLY A 34 -38.12 -14.11 -44.14
C GLY A 34 -36.76 -13.53 -43.73
N LYS A 35 -36.31 -12.47 -44.40
CA LYS A 35 -35.08 -11.75 -44.05
C LYS A 35 -35.19 -11.10 -42.66
N SER A 36 -36.31 -10.43 -42.38
CA SER A 36 -36.55 -9.82 -41.07
C SER A 36 -36.54 -10.85 -39.95
N MET A 37 -37.17 -12.03 -40.14
CA MET A 37 -37.18 -13.09 -39.12
C MET A 37 -35.78 -13.65 -38.81
N ILE A 38 -34.91 -13.78 -39.82
CA ILE A 38 -33.52 -14.20 -39.61
C ILE A 38 -32.76 -13.12 -38.82
N ILE A 39 -32.93 -11.83 -39.18
CA ILE A 39 -32.30 -10.71 -38.46
C ILE A 39 -32.81 -10.65 -37.01
N ASP A 40 -34.10 -10.89 -36.77
CA ASP A 40 -34.69 -10.93 -35.43
C ASP A 40 -34.12 -12.09 -34.59
N ALA A 41 -33.91 -13.26 -35.19
CA ALA A 41 -33.26 -14.39 -34.53
C ALA A 41 -31.80 -14.09 -34.18
N ILE A 42 -31.04 -13.43 -35.07
CA ILE A 42 -29.68 -12.98 -34.78
C ILE A 42 -29.69 -11.93 -33.66
N ASN A 43 -30.58 -10.94 -33.71
CA ASN A 43 -30.75 -9.95 -32.64
C ASN A 43 -31.06 -10.60 -31.28
N MET A 44 -31.86 -11.68 -31.29
CA MET A 44 -32.15 -12.46 -30.10
C MET A 44 -30.89 -13.13 -29.53
N ILE A 45 -30.01 -13.68 -30.38
CA ILE A 45 -28.70 -14.22 -29.99
C ILE A 45 -27.77 -13.13 -29.44
N LEU A 46 -27.80 -11.91 -29.95
CA LEU A 46 -26.94 -10.80 -29.49
C LEU A 46 -27.43 -10.10 -28.21
N GLY A 47 -28.43 -10.66 -27.53
CA GLY A 47 -28.96 -10.07 -26.28
C GLY A 47 -29.93 -8.91 -26.48
N GLY A 48 -30.47 -8.75 -27.69
CA GLY A 48 -31.55 -7.81 -28.00
C GLY A 48 -32.79 -8.02 -27.12
N ARG A 49 -33.64 -7.00 -27.01
CA ARG A 49 -34.93 -7.15 -26.32
C ARG A 49 -35.82 -8.08 -27.15
N THR A 50 -36.37 -9.11 -26.51
CA THR A 50 -37.22 -10.10 -27.19
C THR A 50 -38.60 -10.07 -26.54
N ASN A 51 -39.63 -9.77 -27.33
CA ASN A 51 -41.02 -9.79 -26.87
C ASN A 51 -41.64 -11.17 -27.11
N ARG A 52 -42.72 -11.48 -26.38
CA ARG A 52 -43.49 -12.73 -26.55
C ARG A 52 -44.08 -12.88 -27.96
N GLU A 53 -44.25 -11.78 -28.67
CA GLU A 53 -44.75 -11.71 -30.05
C GLU A 53 -43.82 -12.38 -31.07
N VAL A 54 -42.57 -12.68 -30.70
CA VAL A 54 -41.61 -13.41 -31.53
C VAL A 54 -41.94 -14.92 -31.58
N ILE A 55 -42.70 -15.45 -30.60
CA ILE A 55 -43.06 -16.88 -30.54
C ILE A 55 -44.10 -17.19 -31.61
N ARG A 56 -43.85 -18.25 -32.40
CA ARG A 56 -44.80 -18.77 -33.39
C ARG A 56 -46.16 -19.08 -32.76
N THR A 57 -47.22 -18.67 -33.44
CA THR A 57 -48.61 -18.89 -32.99
C THR A 57 -48.87 -20.37 -32.70
N GLY A 58 -49.38 -20.68 -31.51
CA GLY A 58 -49.66 -22.06 -31.07
C GLY A 58 -48.50 -22.76 -30.36
N CYS A 59 -47.30 -22.16 -30.32
CA CYS A 59 -46.14 -22.72 -29.63
C CYS A 59 -45.97 -22.13 -28.22
N LYS A 60 -45.40 -22.92 -27.30
CA LYS A 60 -45.14 -22.49 -25.91
C LYS A 60 -43.77 -21.82 -25.74
N LYS A 61 -42.84 -22.07 -26.66
CA LYS A 61 -41.44 -21.66 -26.56
C LYS A 61 -40.87 -21.40 -27.95
N ALA A 62 -39.91 -20.48 -28.02
CA ALA A 62 -39.04 -20.23 -29.16
C ALA A 62 -37.58 -20.43 -28.75
N PHE A 63 -36.78 -20.99 -29.65
CA PHE A 63 -35.38 -21.31 -29.42
C PHE A 63 -34.52 -20.83 -30.58
N VAL A 64 -33.34 -20.28 -30.28
CA VAL A 64 -32.31 -19.97 -31.26
C VAL A 64 -30.98 -20.41 -30.71
N SER A 65 -30.13 -21.00 -31.55
CA SER A 65 -28.72 -21.19 -31.27
C SER A 65 -27.85 -20.77 -32.44
N ALA A 66 -26.68 -20.21 -32.15
CA ALA A 66 -25.70 -19.79 -33.13
C ALA A 66 -24.32 -20.28 -32.71
N SER A 67 -23.53 -20.75 -33.67
CA SER A 67 -22.12 -21.05 -33.46
C SER A 67 -21.23 -19.98 -34.08
N PHE A 68 -20.17 -19.63 -33.36
CA PHE A 68 -19.15 -18.68 -33.75
C PHE A 68 -17.77 -19.33 -33.72
N GLU A 69 -17.07 -19.23 -34.85
CA GLU A 69 -15.67 -19.66 -35.03
C GLU A 69 -14.75 -18.43 -35.15
N ASP A 70 -13.44 -18.59 -35.19
CA ASP A 70 -12.47 -17.49 -35.37
C ASP A 70 -12.73 -16.26 -34.46
N LEU A 71 -12.79 -16.52 -33.14
CA LEU A 71 -13.13 -15.50 -32.14
C LEU A 71 -11.99 -14.48 -31.95
N HIS A 72 -12.35 -13.19 -31.93
CA HIS A 72 -11.42 -12.10 -31.60
C HIS A 72 -10.90 -12.24 -30.15
N PRO A 73 -9.63 -11.87 -29.84
CA PRO A 73 -9.08 -11.97 -28.49
C PRO A 73 -9.94 -11.31 -27.40
N THR A 74 -10.58 -10.18 -27.70
CA THR A 74 -11.52 -9.50 -26.80
C THR A 74 -12.72 -10.38 -26.42
N VAL A 75 -13.26 -11.16 -27.37
CA VAL A 75 -14.39 -12.06 -27.12
C VAL A 75 -13.94 -13.23 -26.25
N LYS A 76 -12.73 -13.77 -26.48
CA LYS A 76 -12.16 -14.85 -25.67
C LYS A 76 -11.95 -14.41 -24.21
N ALA A 77 -11.38 -13.23 -24.00
CA ALA A 77 -11.20 -12.65 -22.66
C ALA A 77 -12.53 -12.44 -21.92
N LEU A 78 -13.55 -11.90 -22.60
CA LEU A 78 -14.89 -11.72 -22.03
C LEU A 78 -15.56 -13.07 -21.70
N ALA A 79 -15.39 -14.07 -22.56
CA ALA A 79 -15.92 -15.42 -22.32
C ALA A 79 -15.27 -16.04 -21.06
N GLU A 80 -13.95 -15.95 -20.91
CA GLU A 80 -13.21 -16.41 -19.74
C GLU A 80 -13.65 -15.68 -18.45
N GLU A 81 -13.84 -14.36 -18.51
CA GLU A 81 -14.35 -13.56 -17.39
C GLU A 81 -15.74 -14.02 -16.93
N PHE A 82 -16.60 -14.40 -17.88
CA PHE A 82 -17.93 -14.95 -17.59
C PHE A 82 -17.92 -16.45 -17.24
N GLY A 83 -16.73 -17.07 -17.22
CA GLY A 83 -16.53 -18.49 -16.94
C GLY A 83 -17.04 -19.42 -18.03
N VAL A 84 -17.11 -18.94 -19.27
CA VAL A 84 -17.45 -19.73 -20.46
C VAL A 84 -16.16 -20.26 -21.06
N ASP A 85 -16.04 -21.58 -21.14
CA ASP A 85 -14.89 -22.23 -21.75
C ASP A 85 -14.99 -22.16 -23.28
N VAL A 86 -13.99 -21.56 -23.93
CA VAL A 86 -13.86 -21.41 -25.40
C VAL A 86 -12.51 -21.95 -25.89
N SER A 87 -11.91 -22.89 -25.16
CA SER A 87 -10.61 -23.49 -25.47
C SER A 87 -10.55 -24.16 -26.85
N ASP A 88 -11.66 -24.74 -27.30
CA ASP A 88 -11.82 -25.36 -28.63
C ASP A 88 -11.92 -24.32 -29.78
N GLY A 89 -11.90 -23.02 -29.47
CA GLY A 89 -11.98 -21.94 -30.45
C GLY A 89 -13.38 -21.64 -30.98
N GLU A 90 -14.39 -22.35 -30.49
CA GLU A 90 -15.80 -22.22 -30.85
C GLU A 90 -16.64 -21.67 -29.68
N LEU A 91 -17.55 -20.75 -29.99
CA LEU A 91 -18.52 -20.21 -29.04
C LEU A 91 -19.94 -20.45 -29.56
N ILE A 92 -20.68 -21.29 -28.85
CA ILE A 92 -22.08 -21.61 -29.10
C ILE A 92 -22.95 -20.83 -28.14
N ILE A 93 -23.77 -19.93 -28.67
CA ILE A 93 -24.74 -19.16 -27.90
C ILE A 93 -26.13 -19.72 -28.20
N SER A 94 -26.94 -19.91 -27.16
CA SER A 94 -28.34 -20.27 -27.32
C SER A 94 -29.24 -19.42 -26.43
N ARG A 95 -30.45 -19.16 -26.91
CA ARG A 95 -31.46 -18.41 -26.17
C ARG A 95 -32.83 -19.04 -26.35
N GLU A 96 -33.50 -19.26 -25.23
CA GLU A 96 -34.87 -19.75 -25.18
C GLU A 96 -35.79 -18.65 -24.63
N VAL A 97 -36.96 -18.48 -25.24
CA VAL A 97 -38.02 -17.57 -24.76
C VAL A 97 -39.32 -18.35 -24.64
N SER A 98 -39.90 -18.36 -23.45
CA SER A 98 -41.18 -19.03 -23.18
C SER A 98 -42.36 -18.06 -23.24
N SER A 99 -43.55 -18.57 -23.53
CA SER A 99 -44.81 -17.81 -23.54
C SER A 99 -45.11 -17.09 -22.23
N ASP A 100 -44.59 -17.64 -21.12
CA ASP A 100 -44.73 -17.06 -19.77
C ASP A 100 -43.79 -15.85 -19.55
N GLY A 101 -42.99 -15.46 -20.56
CA GLY A 101 -42.08 -14.32 -20.52
C GLY A 101 -40.72 -14.60 -19.88
N ARG A 102 -40.46 -15.85 -19.48
CA ARG A 102 -39.11 -16.27 -19.05
C ARG A 102 -38.21 -16.39 -20.26
N SER A 103 -37.01 -15.80 -20.18
CA SER A 103 -35.94 -15.98 -21.15
C SER A 103 -34.71 -16.54 -20.45
N ALA A 104 -34.08 -17.54 -21.07
CA ALA A 104 -32.83 -18.12 -20.62
C ALA A 104 -31.80 -18.01 -21.76
N ALA A 105 -30.60 -17.53 -21.43
CA ALA A 105 -29.47 -17.47 -22.34
C ALA A 105 -28.36 -18.39 -21.84
N ARG A 106 -27.70 -19.09 -22.75
CA ARG A 106 -26.56 -19.95 -22.47
C ARG A 106 -25.43 -19.71 -23.47
N ALA A 107 -24.19 -19.80 -23.01
CA ALA A 107 -22.99 -19.81 -23.83
C ALA A 107 -22.17 -21.06 -23.47
N ASN A 108 -21.81 -21.90 -24.45
CA ASN A 108 -21.20 -23.23 -24.28
C ASN A 108 -21.83 -24.04 -23.14
N GLY A 109 -23.17 -24.06 -23.09
CA GLY A 109 -23.95 -24.78 -22.09
C GLY A 109 -24.09 -24.08 -20.72
N ARG A 110 -23.30 -23.05 -20.43
CA ARG A 110 -23.35 -22.28 -19.17
C ARG A 110 -24.41 -21.18 -19.25
N GLN A 111 -25.22 -21.04 -18.19
CA GLN A 111 -26.22 -19.98 -18.12
C GLN A 111 -25.58 -18.60 -17.91
N ILE A 112 -25.93 -17.63 -18.74
CA ILE A 112 -25.42 -16.26 -18.68
C ILE A 112 -26.57 -15.26 -18.55
N THR A 113 -26.26 -14.07 -18.01
CA THR A 113 -27.24 -12.99 -17.88
C THR A 113 -27.48 -12.31 -19.22
N ALA A 114 -28.62 -11.61 -19.37
CA ALA A 114 -28.89 -10.82 -20.58
C ALA A 114 -27.89 -9.68 -20.79
N ALA A 115 -27.27 -9.15 -19.72
CA ALA A 115 -26.23 -8.13 -19.81
C ALA A 115 -24.93 -8.72 -20.39
N MET A 116 -24.46 -9.84 -19.82
CA MET A 116 -23.29 -10.58 -20.33
C MET A 116 -23.46 -10.98 -21.80
N LEU A 117 -24.67 -11.43 -22.17
CA LEU A 117 -24.98 -11.76 -23.56
C LEU A 117 -24.89 -10.55 -24.49
N ARG A 118 -25.34 -9.37 -24.06
CA ARG A 118 -25.21 -8.13 -24.85
C ARG A 118 -23.76 -7.72 -25.04
N ASP A 119 -22.94 -7.85 -24.01
CA ASP A 119 -21.53 -7.46 -24.07
C ASP A 119 -20.71 -8.41 -24.96
N LEU A 120 -21.02 -9.72 -24.95
CA LEU A 120 -20.52 -10.66 -25.97
C LEU A 120 -21.05 -10.28 -27.37
N GLY A 121 -22.35 -10.03 -27.50
CA GLY A 121 -23.00 -9.75 -28.78
C GLY A 121 -22.39 -8.56 -29.54
N LYS A 122 -22.10 -7.45 -28.84
CA LYS A 122 -21.46 -6.24 -29.42
C LYS A 122 -20.12 -6.53 -30.12
N ASN A 123 -19.41 -7.57 -29.67
CA ASN A 123 -18.09 -7.93 -30.19
C ASN A 123 -18.15 -9.10 -31.20
N LEU A 124 -19.33 -9.69 -31.44
CA LEU A 124 -19.52 -10.86 -32.30
C LEU A 124 -20.12 -10.53 -33.67
N ILE A 125 -21.19 -9.72 -33.72
CA ILE A 125 -21.88 -9.33 -34.95
C ILE A 125 -22.25 -7.85 -34.86
N ASN A 126 -22.01 -7.12 -35.94
CA ASN A 126 -22.49 -5.76 -36.11
C ASN A 126 -23.67 -5.75 -37.12
N ILE A 127 -24.83 -5.21 -36.73
CA ILE A 127 -26.06 -5.26 -37.55
C ILE A 127 -26.44 -3.87 -38.04
N HIS A 128 -25.93 -3.48 -39.20
CA HIS A 128 -26.27 -2.20 -39.82
C HIS A 128 -27.74 -2.17 -40.30
N GLY A 129 -28.57 -1.34 -39.65
CA GLY A 129 -30.00 -1.18 -39.93
C GLY A 129 -30.59 0.15 -39.42
N GLN A 130 -31.92 0.29 -39.43
CA GLN A 130 -32.63 1.55 -39.10
C GLN A 130 -32.37 2.11 -37.67
N HIS A 131 -31.72 1.35 -36.79
CA HIS A 131 -31.43 1.72 -35.39
C HIS A 131 -29.93 1.77 -35.05
N ASP A 132 -29.02 1.61 -36.02
CA ASP A 132 -27.63 1.22 -35.75
C ASP A 132 -26.57 2.29 -36.02
N ASN A 133 -26.88 3.56 -35.73
CA ASN A 133 -25.89 4.63 -35.75
C ASN A 133 -25.26 4.90 -34.38
N ALA A 134 -25.41 4.01 -33.38
CA ALA A 134 -25.00 4.33 -32.01
C ALA A 134 -23.51 4.67 -31.89
N ALA A 135 -22.61 3.92 -32.55
CA ALA A 135 -21.18 4.22 -32.53
C ALA A 135 -20.85 5.51 -33.30
N LEU A 136 -21.34 5.67 -34.54
CA LEU A 136 -21.15 6.90 -35.31
C LEU A 136 -21.81 8.14 -34.65
N SER A 137 -22.80 7.95 -33.77
CA SER A 137 -23.44 9.02 -33.00
C SER A 137 -22.81 9.23 -31.63
N ASP A 138 -21.87 8.39 -31.21
CA ASP A 138 -21.20 8.47 -29.91
C ASP A 138 -19.84 9.18 -30.07
N PRO A 139 -19.71 10.43 -29.56
CA PRO A 139 -18.47 11.21 -29.66
C PRO A 139 -17.25 10.51 -29.08
N SER A 140 -17.43 9.61 -28.09
CA SER A 140 -16.31 8.88 -27.48
C SER A 140 -15.58 7.94 -28.44
N THR A 141 -16.23 7.55 -29.54
CA THR A 141 -15.66 6.65 -30.55
C THR A 141 -14.96 7.39 -31.68
N HIS A 142 -15.30 8.66 -31.93
CA HIS A 142 -14.86 9.43 -33.10
C HIS A 142 -13.34 9.58 -33.13
N LEU A 143 -12.73 9.86 -31.98
CA LEU A 143 -11.28 9.97 -31.86
C LEU A 143 -10.58 8.64 -32.19
N SER A 144 -11.17 7.51 -31.78
CA SER A 144 -10.62 6.18 -32.06
C SER A 144 -10.66 5.83 -33.54
N PHE A 145 -11.71 6.24 -34.26
CA PHE A 145 -11.80 6.07 -35.72
C PHE A 145 -10.76 6.91 -36.44
N LEU A 146 -10.59 8.17 -36.03
CA LEU A 146 -9.59 9.05 -36.62
C LEU A 146 -8.16 8.54 -36.36
N ASP A 147 -7.85 8.14 -35.13
CA ASP A 147 -6.53 7.57 -34.77
C ASP A 147 -6.23 6.28 -35.57
N SER A 148 -7.23 5.40 -35.70
CA SER A 148 -7.10 4.16 -36.49
C SER A 148 -6.83 4.44 -37.97
N PHE A 149 -7.51 5.45 -38.53
CA PHE A 149 -7.27 5.88 -39.91
C PHE A 149 -5.92 6.59 -40.09
N ALA A 150 -5.50 7.36 -39.07
CA ALA A 150 -4.24 8.08 -39.06
C ALA A 150 -3.02 7.15 -38.92
N MET A 151 -3.20 5.94 -38.38
CA MET A 151 -2.12 5.01 -38.02
C MET A 151 -1.08 5.69 -37.10
N ASN A 152 -1.56 6.47 -36.13
CA ASN A 152 -0.74 7.36 -35.28
C ASN A 152 -0.32 6.73 -33.94
N GLU A 153 -0.25 5.40 -33.86
CA GLU A 153 0.07 4.67 -32.62
C GLU A 153 1.42 5.11 -32.01
N THR A 154 2.41 5.40 -32.86
CA THR A 154 3.73 5.88 -32.42
C THR A 154 3.67 7.22 -31.71
N GLU A 155 2.99 8.21 -32.29
CA GLU A 155 2.79 9.54 -31.72
C GLU A 155 1.90 9.49 -30.47
N LYS A 156 0.88 8.62 -30.49
CA LYS A 156 -0.03 8.42 -29.36
C LYS A 156 0.69 7.82 -28.16
N ASN A 157 1.57 6.84 -28.38
CA ASN A 157 2.37 6.23 -27.32
C ASN A 157 3.40 7.22 -26.75
N ASP A 158 4.11 7.97 -27.61
CA ASP A 158 5.05 9.03 -27.18
C ASP A 158 4.36 10.10 -26.31
N TYR A 159 3.16 10.55 -26.73
CA TYR A 159 2.34 11.46 -25.93
C TYR A 159 1.93 10.83 -24.59
N HIS A 160 1.48 9.57 -24.62
CA HIS A 160 0.99 8.89 -23.43
C HIS A 160 2.08 8.69 -22.37
N GLU A 161 3.29 8.32 -22.77
CA GLU A 161 4.45 8.19 -21.88
C GLU A 161 4.80 9.52 -21.20
N LYS A 162 4.84 10.61 -21.97
CA LYS A 162 5.10 11.96 -21.45
C LYS A 162 4.00 12.43 -20.51
N TYR A 163 2.74 12.12 -20.81
CA TYR A 163 1.61 12.45 -19.96
C TYR A 163 1.69 11.73 -18.61
N ILE A 164 2.02 10.43 -18.61
CA ILE A 164 2.25 9.66 -17.38
C ILE A 164 3.40 10.26 -16.57
N HIS A 165 4.51 10.62 -17.23
CA HIS A 165 5.65 11.22 -16.56
C HIS A 165 5.30 12.54 -15.86
N VAL A 166 4.62 13.46 -16.55
CA VAL A 166 4.14 14.73 -15.96
C VAL A 166 3.18 14.47 -14.79
N LYS A 167 2.27 13.51 -14.92
CA LYS A 167 1.32 13.14 -13.86
C LYS A 167 2.04 12.57 -12.63
N ASN A 168 3.07 11.78 -12.82
CA ASN A 168 3.87 11.23 -11.74
C ASN A 168 4.67 12.31 -11.01
N ILE A 169 5.29 13.25 -11.73
CA ILE A 169 5.99 14.39 -11.12
C ILE A 169 5.02 15.25 -10.30
N LYS A 170 3.83 15.58 -10.84
CA LYS A 170 2.79 16.31 -10.09
C LYS A 170 2.41 15.59 -8.80
N LYS A 171 2.14 14.27 -8.88
CA LYS A 171 1.85 13.45 -7.69
C LYS A 171 2.98 13.47 -6.66
N GLN A 172 4.24 13.43 -7.09
CA GLN A 172 5.38 13.52 -6.19
C GLN A 172 5.45 14.88 -5.51
N ILE A 173 5.25 15.97 -6.25
CA ILE A 173 5.17 17.33 -5.69
C ILE A 173 4.02 17.43 -4.69
N ASP A 174 2.82 16.97 -5.04
CA ASP A 174 1.64 17.02 -4.17
C ASP A 174 1.85 16.19 -2.88
N SER A 175 2.52 15.03 -2.98
CA SER A 175 2.86 14.20 -1.82
C SER A 175 3.91 14.85 -0.92
N LEU A 176 4.77 15.69 -1.49
CA LEU A 176 5.79 16.43 -0.75
C LEU A 176 5.26 17.79 -0.27
N SER A 177 4.17 18.33 -0.83
CA SER A 177 3.60 19.63 -0.45
C SER A 177 2.62 19.54 0.73
N PHE A 178 2.75 18.52 1.59
CA PHE A 178 2.00 18.43 2.85
C PHE A 178 2.18 19.70 3.71
N ASP A 179 1.16 19.98 4.54
CA ASP A 179 0.96 21.21 5.30
C ASP A 179 2.27 21.73 5.91
N GLU A 180 2.76 22.88 5.43
CA GLU A 180 4.04 23.47 5.88
C GLU A 180 4.07 23.64 7.40
N ARG A 181 2.91 23.83 8.02
CA ARG A 181 2.75 23.91 9.48
C ARG A 181 2.98 22.57 10.17
N GLU A 182 2.45 21.48 9.64
CA GLU A 182 2.67 20.14 10.20
C GLU A 182 4.12 19.71 10.03
N LYS A 183 4.72 20.02 8.87
CA LYS A 183 6.16 19.79 8.64
C LYS A 183 7.00 20.56 9.64
N ALA A 184 6.79 21.86 9.79
CA ALA A 184 7.56 22.68 10.72
C ALA A 184 7.45 22.16 12.17
N MET A 185 6.23 21.85 12.62
CA MET A 185 6.02 21.27 13.95
C MET A 185 6.73 19.92 14.12
N ARG A 186 6.68 19.06 13.10
CA ARG A 186 7.33 17.75 13.13
C ARG A 186 8.85 17.85 13.12
N THR A 187 9.41 18.78 12.34
CA THR A 187 10.84 19.11 12.33
C THR A 187 11.31 19.56 13.71
N ASP A 188 10.55 20.44 14.38
CA ASP A 188 10.93 20.94 15.71
C ASP A 188 10.92 19.81 16.76
N ILE A 189 9.92 18.93 16.71
CA ILE A 189 9.83 17.75 17.58
C ILE A 189 11.02 16.80 17.33
N LEU A 190 11.28 16.46 16.07
CA LEU A 190 12.38 15.56 15.70
C LEU A 190 13.75 16.13 16.10
N ARG A 191 13.98 17.44 15.86
CA ARG A 191 15.21 18.12 16.31
C ARG A 191 15.38 18.07 17.81
N TYR A 192 14.31 18.29 18.57
CA TYR A 192 14.36 18.19 20.03
C TYR A 192 14.72 16.77 20.48
N GLN A 193 14.08 15.74 19.90
CA GLN A 193 14.33 14.34 20.24
C GLN A 193 15.75 13.89 19.88
N VAL A 194 16.23 14.25 18.69
CA VAL A 194 17.60 13.97 18.24
C VAL A 194 18.61 14.62 19.17
N ASN A 195 18.46 15.92 19.46
CA ASN A 195 19.36 16.63 20.37
C ASN A 195 19.34 16.06 21.79
N GLU A 196 18.16 15.66 22.31
CA GLU A 196 18.03 15.06 23.64
C GLU A 196 18.77 13.71 23.72
N LEU A 197 18.63 12.86 22.70
CA LEU A 197 19.30 11.55 22.60
C LEU A 197 20.80 11.64 22.32
N GLU A 198 21.23 12.58 21.47
CA GLU A 198 22.65 12.82 21.20
C GLU A 198 23.39 13.37 22.43
N ALA A 199 22.77 14.31 23.15
CA ALA A 199 23.34 14.84 24.38
C ALA A 199 23.45 13.78 25.49
N ALA A 200 22.61 12.74 25.45
CA ALA A 200 22.68 11.63 26.38
C ALA A 200 23.86 10.69 26.12
N ASP A 201 24.42 10.66 24.91
CA ASP A 201 25.57 9.83 24.51
C ASP A 201 25.49 8.40 25.07
N LEU A 202 24.40 7.71 24.72
CA LEU A 202 24.08 6.39 25.25
C LEU A 202 24.96 5.32 24.60
N THR A 203 25.53 4.43 25.43
CA THR A 203 26.32 3.30 24.94
C THR A 203 25.62 1.97 25.20
N VAL A 204 25.71 1.05 24.23
CA VAL A 204 25.07 -0.27 24.35
C VAL A 204 25.68 -1.07 25.50
N GLY A 205 24.84 -1.58 26.40
CA GLY A 205 25.26 -2.34 27.59
C GLY A 205 25.74 -1.48 28.76
N GLU A 206 25.66 -0.15 28.66
CA GLU A 206 26.06 0.78 29.72
C GLU A 206 25.26 0.58 31.02
N ASP A 207 23.96 0.36 30.89
CA ASP A 207 23.03 0.17 32.00
C ASP A 207 23.38 -1.07 32.83
N GLU A 208 23.77 -2.17 32.19
CA GLU A 208 24.16 -3.40 32.88
C GLU A 208 25.47 -3.21 33.67
N ILE A 209 26.41 -2.45 33.11
CA ILE A 209 27.69 -2.13 33.74
C ILE A 209 27.43 -1.23 34.97
N LEU A 210 26.60 -0.20 34.80
CA LEU A 210 26.23 0.73 35.87
C LEU A 210 25.41 0.07 36.97
N GLU A 211 24.47 -0.83 36.64
CA GLU A 211 23.72 -1.64 37.62
C GLU A 211 24.65 -2.48 38.50
N LYS A 212 25.62 -3.17 37.88
CA LYS A 212 26.66 -3.94 38.62
C LYS A 212 27.51 -3.04 39.50
N ARG A 213 27.91 -1.86 38.99
CA ARG A 213 28.70 -0.89 39.74
C ARG A 213 27.91 -0.34 40.94
N ARG A 214 26.64 0.03 40.73
CA ARG A 214 25.71 0.48 41.80
C ARG A 214 25.59 -0.55 42.91
N LEU A 215 25.39 -1.83 42.57
CA LEU A 215 25.32 -2.90 43.57
C LEU A 215 26.61 -3.03 44.37
N SER A 216 27.77 -2.94 43.70
CA SER A 216 29.07 -2.97 44.38
C SER A 216 29.26 -1.78 45.33
N LEU A 217 28.88 -0.58 44.89
CA LEU A 217 28.98 0.65 45.68
C LEU A 217 28.01 0.63 46.87
N ALA A 218 26.76 0.22 46.67
CA ALA A 218 25.77 0.10 47.74
C ALA A 218 26.16 -0.96 48.80
N ASN A 219 26.80 -2.06 48.38
CA ASN A 219 27.35 -3.04 49.32
C ASN A 219 28.54 -2.48 50.10
N ARG A 220 29.40 -1.69 49.45
CA ARG A 220 30.51 -1.00 50.11
C ARG A 220 29.99 -0.01 51.15
N GLU A 221 28.98 0.79 50.83
CA GLU A 221 28.34 1.72 51.78
C GLU A 221 27.79 1.00 53.02
N LYS A 222 27.16 -0.17 52.86
CA LYS A 222 26.71 -1.01 53.99
C LYS A 222 27.86 -1.50 54.85
N VAL A 223 28.97 -1.91 54.22
CA VAL A 223 30.19 -2.34 54.92
C VAL A 223 30.77 -1.17 55.72
N ILE A 224 30.89 0.01 55.11
CA ILE A 224 31.39 1.24 55.75
C ILE A 224 30.51 1.61 56.96
N LYS A 225 29.18 1.67 56.78
CA LYS A 225 28.24 1.93 57.89
C LYS A 225 28.37 0.89 59.01
N GLY A 226 28.54 -0.38 58.66
CA GLY A 226 28.76 -1.46 59.62
C GLY A 226 30.04 -1.30 60.43
N ILE A 227 31.14 -0.89 59.78
CA ILE A 227 32.44 -0.66 60.44
C ILE A 227 32.38 0.54 61.36
N TYR A 228 31.78 1.65 60.93
CA TYR A 228 31.61 2.82 61.80
C TYR A 228 30.73 2.49 63.01
N ALA A 229 29.64 1.73 62.83
CA ALA A 229 28.82 1.27 63.95
C ALA A 229 29.58 0.33 64.89
N ALA A 230 30.42 -0.57 64.36
CA ALA A 230 31.29 -1.44 65.16
C ALA A 230 32.35 -0.64 65.93
N ARG A 231 32.97 0.36 65.29
CA ARG A 231 33.93 1.27 65.93
C ARG A 231 33.29 2.03 67.08
N GLU A 232 32.08 2.58 66.87
CA GLU A 232 31.34 3.28 67.93
C GLU A 232 30.98 2.36 69.09
N ALA A 233 30.58 1.11 68.82
CA ALA A 233 30.28 0.14 69.88
C ALA A 233 31.53 -0.28 70.68
N LEU A 234 32.69 -0.44 70.00
CA LEU A 234 33.93 -0.93 70.62
C LEU A 234 34.75 0.15 71.31
N CYS A 235 34.78 1.37 70.77
CA CYS A 235 35.64 2.49 71.20
C CYS A 235 34.91 3.85 71.27
N GLY A 236 33.58 3.88 71.22
CA GLY A 236 32.80 5.11 71.19
C GLY A 236 32.92 5.96 72.45
N SER A 237 32.44 7.20 72.35
CA SER A 237 32.73 8.26 73.33
C SER A 237 31.85 8.27 74.60
N GLU A 238 30.71 7.56 74.61
CA GLU A 238 29.80 7.54 75.77
C GLU A 238 30.06 6.36 76.72
N VAL A 239 29.79 5.13 76.26
CA VAL A 239 30.05 3.87 76.98
C VAL A 239 30.40 2.82 75.93
N SER A 240 31.68 2.45 75.86
CA SER A 240 32.14 1.42 74.93
C SER A 240 32.24 0.04 75.59
N VAL A 241 32.24 -1.02 74.78
CA VAL A 241 32.50 -2.39 75.27
C VAL A 241 33.89 -2.46 75.92
N ARG A 242 34.87 -1.73 75.39
CA ARG A 242 36.23 -1.63 75.96
C ARG A 242 36.20 -1.02 77.37
N ASP A 243 35.43 0.03 77.60
CA ASP A 243 35.30 0.66 78.92
C ASP A 243 34.61 -0.25 79.95
N LEU A 244 33.54 -0.93 79.52
CA LEU A 244 32.82 -1.88 80.37
C LEU A 244 33.68 -3.10 80.72
N ALA A 245 34.44 -3.61 79.74
CA ALA A 245 35.37 -4.71 79.94
C ALA A 245 36.53 -4.31 80.87
N ALA A 246 37.10 -3.10 80.72
CA ALA A 246 38.12 -2.58 81.62
C ALA A 246 37.59 -2.45 83.06
N THR A 247 36.34 -2.03 83.23
CA THR A 247 35.68 -1.97 84.55
C THR A 247 35.55 -3.36 85.17
N ALA A 248 35.08 -4.35 84.41
CA ALA A 248 34.97 -5.73 84.88
C ALA A 248 36.34 -6.35 85.21
N GLN A 249 37.37 -6.07 84.41
CA GLN A 249 38.75 -6.50 84.63
C GLN A 249 39.30 -5.94 85.94
N ASN A 250 39.08 -4.65 86.21
CA ASN A 250 39.52 -4.00 87.46
C ASN A 250 38.86 -4.60 88.70
N GLU A 251 37.54 -4.84 88.65
CA GLU A 251 36.80 -5.45 89.77
C GLU A 251 37.23 -6.91 90.01
N LEU A 252 37.37 -7.72 88.96
CA LEU A 252 37.84 -9.11 89.05
C LEU A 252 39.27 -9.21 89.59
N SER A 253 40.16 -8.29 89.17
CA SER A 253 41.53 -8.18 89.68
C SER A 253 41.59 -7.71 91.14
N TYR A 254 40.61 -6.93 91.59
CA TYR A 254 40.50 -6.54 92.99
C TYR A 254 40.08 -7.73 93.87
N ILE A 255 39.07 -8.49 93.44
CA ILE A 255 38.53 -9.61 94.22
C ILE A 255 39.40 -10.88 94.20
N SER A 256 40.23 -11.07 93.17
CA SER A 256 41.17 -12.22 93.08
C SER A 256 42.15 -12.30 94.25
N ARG A 257 42.39 -11.18 94.95
CA ARG A 257 43.21 -11.12 96.16
C ARG A 257 42.60 -11.86 97.34
N PHE A 258 41.30 -12.18 97.27
CA PHE A 258 40.52 -12.73 98.38
C PHE A 258 39.94 -14.12 98.09
N ASP A 259 39.94 -14.59 96.84
CA ASP A 259 39.29 -15.85 96.42
C ASP A 259 40.00 -16.50 95.19
N GLU A 260 40.35 -17.79 95.29
CA GLU A 260 41.05 -18.55 94.22
C GLU A 260 40.20 -18.80 92.96
N ASP A 261 38.87 -18.90 93.08
CA ASP A 261 38.00 -19.05 91.92
C ASP A 261 37.85 -17.70 91.20
N ALA A 262 37.90 -16.59 91.93
CA ALA A 262 37.98 -15.25 91.35
C ALA A 262 39.32 -14.98 90.63
N GLU A 263 40.43 -15.56 91.09
CA GLU A 263 41.73 -15.50 90.40
C GLU A 263 41.66 -16.11 88.99
N LYS A 264 41.06 -17.30 88.85
CA LYS A 264 40.83 -17.95 87.55
C LYS A 264 39.93 -17.10 86.63
N LEU A 265 38.94 -16.41 87.20
CA LEU A 265 38.06 -15.51 86.43
C LEU A 265 38.81 -14.24 85.99
N ALA A 266 39.68 -13.69 86.83
CA ALA A 266 40.50 -12.52 86.52
C ALA A 266 41.52 -12.82 85.40
N GLU A 267 42.18 -13.98 85.43
CA GLU A 267 43.06 -14.43 84.34
C GLU A 267 42.30 -14.53 83.01
N ARG A 268 41.15 -15.21 83.00
CA ARG A 268 40.31 -15.30 81.80
C ARG A 268 39.80 -13.95 81.30
N MET A 269 39.50 -13.02 82.21
CA MET A 269 39.07 -11.67 81.84
C MET A 269 40.21 -10.85 81.24
N ASN A 270 41.45 -11.02 81.72
CA ASN A 270 42.63 -10.37 81.13
C ASN A 270 42.86 -10.82 79.69
N ASP A 271 42.77 -12.12 79.42
CA ASP A 271 42.92 -12.66 78.06
C ASP A 271 41.82 -12.13 77.13
N LEU A 272 40.56 -12.16 77.57
CA LEU A 272 39.43 -11.61 76.82
C LEU A 272 39.55 -10.10 76.57
N PHE A 273 40.05 -9.35 77.55
CA PHE A 273 40.27 -7.91 77.40
C PHE A 273 41.35 -7.63 76.36
N ALA A 274 42.47 -8.36 76.37
CA ALA A 274 43.53 -8.18 75.39
C ALA A 274 43.05 -8.47 73.95
N GLU A 275 42.31 -9.56 73.74
CA GLU A 275 41.71 -9.86 72.43
C GLU A 275 40.71 -8.78 71.98
N LEU A 276 39.91 -8.25 72.92
CA LEU A 276 38.98 -7.16 72.64
C LEU A 276 39.71 -5.86 72.26
N ASP A 277 40.79 -5.53 72.99
CA ASP A 277 41.62 -4.34 72.78
C ASP A 277 42.24 -4.34 71.38
N ASP A 278 42.83 -5.48 71.00
CA ASP A 278 43.42 -5.69 69.67
C ASP A 278 42.37 -5.58 68.56
N LEU A 279 41.20 -6.23 68.73
CA LEU A 279 40.11 -6.16 67.74
C LEU A 279 39.58 -4.72 67.59
N ALA A 280 39.46 -3.98 68.69
CA ALA A 280 38.99 -2.61 68.67
C ALA A 280 39.96 -1.68 67.93
N ASP A 281 41.26 -1.87 68.14
CA ASP A 281 42.32 -1.16 67.41
C ASP A 281 42.33 -1.54 65.91
N GLU A 282 42.14 -2.82 65.57
CA GLU A 282 42.01 -3.28 64.18
C GLU A 282 40.81 -2.64 63.47
N VAL A 283 39.64 -2.63 64.11
CA VAL A 283 38.42 -2.00 63.56
C VAL A 283 38.62 -0.49 63.41
N SER A 284 39.29 0.17 64.36
CA SER A 284 39.58 1.60 64.26
C SER A 284 40.51 1.90 63.07
N ARG A 285 41.60 1.15 62.92
CA ARG A 285 42.50 1.28 61.76
C ARG A 285 41.80 0.98 60.45
N PHE A 286 40.89 0.02 60.44
CA PHE A 286 40.12 -0.32 59.26
C PHE A 286 39.21 0.84 58.86
N ALA A 287 38.51 1.46 59.83
CA ALA A 287 37.67 2.64 59.59
C ALA A 287 38.47 3.83 59.05
N ASP A 288 39.67 4.10 59.60
CA ASP A 288 40.50 5.25 59.21
C ASP A 288 41.08 5.12 57.79
N ASN A 289 41.16 3.90 57.24
CA ASN A 289 41.66 3.63 55.89
C ASN A 289 40.56 3.53 54.82
N ILE A 290 39.28 3.71 55.19
CA ILE A 290 38.18 3.69 54.23
C ILE A 290 38.15 5.01 53.48
N ASP A 291 38.40 4.94 52.17
CA ASP A 291 38.12 6.03 51.24
C ASP A 291 36.63 6.00 50.91
N ASP A 292 35.91 7.05 51.31
CA ASP A 292 34.46 7.19 51.13
C ASP A 292 34.19 8.15 49.98
N ASP A 293 34.08 7.62 48.77
CA ASP A 293 33.74 8.40 47.57
C ASP A 293 32.22 8.37 47.36
N GLU A 294 31.49 9.04 48.26
CA GLU A 294 30.03 9.15 48.24
C GLU A 294 29.53 9.76 46.91
N SER A 295 30.38 10.54 46.24
CA SER A 295 30.11 11.16 44.95
C SER A 295 29.95 10.16 43.79
N GLU A 296 30.57 8.99 43.87
CA GLU A 296 30.55 8.01 42.77
C GLU A 296 29.18 7.32 42.68
N LEU A 297 28.57 6.99 43.82
CA LEU A 297 27.26 6.33 43.85
C LEU A 297 26.17 7.27 43.29
N GLU A 298 26.17 8.53 43.72
CA GLU A 298 25.21 9.53 43.22
C GLU A 298 25.32 9.74 41.70
N GLN A 299 26.55 9.77 41.16
CA GLN A 299 26.77 9.88 39.71
C GLN A 299 26.21 8.68 38.95
N VAL A 300 26.46 7.47 39.45
CA VAL A 300 25.94 6.23 38.85
C VAL A 300 24.41 6.19 38.91
N GLU A 301 23.80 6.58 40.02
CA GLU A 301 22.35 6.64 40.16
C GLU A 301 21.73 7.68 39.22
N THR A 302 22.31 8.88 39.16
CA THR A 302 21.86 9.94 38.24
C THR A 302 21.91 9.49 36.78
N ARG A 303 22.98 8.80 36.38
CA ARG A 303 23.13 8.27 35.02
C ARG A 303 22.12 7.16 34.73
N LEU A 304 21.89 6.25 35.67
CA LEU A 304 20.87 5.19 35.54
C LEU A 304 19.46 5.77 35.44
N ASP A 305 19.14 6.81 36.19
CA ASP A 305 17.83 7.46 36.16
C ASP A 305 17.61 8.24 34.87
N LEU A 306 18.66 8.86 34.31
CA LEU A 306 18.63 9.40 32.96
C LEU A 306 18.27 8.30 31.96
N ILE A 307 19.01 7.17 31.93
CA ILE A 307 18.74 6.05 31.03
C ILE A 307 17.29 5.54 31.19
N LYS A 308 16.79 5.39 32.43
CA LYS A 308 15.40 4.97 32.69
C LYS A 308 14.36 5.96 32.19
N SER A 309 14.61 7.27 32.31
CA SER A 309 13.69 8.29 31.81
C SER A 309 13.59 8.26 30.28
N PHE A 310 14.69 7.97 29.60
CA PHE A 310 14.74 7.78 28.15
C PHE A 310 14.06 6.48 27.72
N ARG A 311 14.16 5.41 28.52
CA ARG A 311 13.45 4.15 28.25
C ARG A 311 11.95 4.32 28.07
N LYS A 312 11.36 5.19 28.88
CA LYS A 312 9.92 5.48 28.83
C LYS A 312 9.51 6.28 27.59
N LYS A 313 10.43 7.04 27.00
CA LYS A 313 10.16 7.93 25.86
C LYS A 313 10.50 7.31 24.51
N TYR A 314 11.60 6.56 24.42
CA TYR A 314 12.26 6.25 23.15
C TYR A 314 12.45 4.75 22.85
N GLY A 315 12.30 3.86 23.84
CA GLY A 315 12.46 2.41 23.64
C GLY A 315 12.83 1.68 24.93
N ASN A 316 12.48 0.41 25.07
CA ASN A 316 12.72 -0.34 26.30
C ASN A 316 14.21 -0.65 26.52
N THR A 317 15.00 -0.74 25.44
CA THR A 317 16.44 -1.03 25.47
C THR A 317 17.26 0.11 24.88
N VAL A 318 18.58 0.15 25.17
CA VAL A 318 19.48 1.17 24.60
C VAL A 318 19.58 1.03 23.09
N GLU A 319 19.55 -0.20 22.58
CA GLU A 319 19.53 -0.48 21.14
C GLU A 319 18.28 0.09 20.47
N GLU A 320 17.09 -0.10 21.06
CA GLU A 320 15.84 0.48 20.53
C GLU A 320 15.89 2.02 20.52
N MET A 321 16.49 2.64 21.54
CA MET A 321 16.65 4.09 21.60
C MET A 321 17.61 4.63 20.54
N LEU A 322 18.71 3.92 20.27
CA LEU A 322 19.64 4.28 19.20
C LEU A 322 19.04 4.03 17.81
N GLU A 323 18.26 2.97 17.64
CA GLU A 323 17.51 2.74 16.40
C GLU A 323 16.46 3.83 16.16
N PHE A 324 15.79 4.29 17.23
CA PHE A 324 14.90 5.45 17.16
C PHE A 324 15.64 6.72 16.76
N LEU A 325 16.83 6.97 17.33
CA LEU A 325 17.68 8.11 16.97
C LEU A 325 18.03 8.11 15.47
N GLU A 326 18.47 6.97 14.94
CA GLU A 326 18.78 6.84 13.51
C GLU A 326 17.56 7.10 12.62
N LYS A 327 16.41 6.51 12.96
CA LYS A 327 15.15 6.78 12.22
C LYS A 327 14.74 8.25 12.28
N ALA A 328 14.87 8.88 13.44
CA ALA A 328 14.55 10.29 13.62
C ALA A 328 15.48 11.20 12.81
N ARG A 329 16.78 10.85 12.71
CA ARG A 329 17.75 11.53 11.85
C ARG A 329 17.40 11.40 10.37
N GLU A 330 17.14 10.19 9.89
CA GLU A 330 16.73 9.96 8.50
C GLU A 330 15.43 10.71 8.16
N GLU A 331 14.46 10.71 9.07
CA GLU A 331 13.20 11.43 8.87
C GLU A 331 13.41 12.95 8.83
N LEU A 332 14.22 13.48 9.75
CA LEU A 332 14.57 14.90 9.79
C LEU A 332 15.29 15.33 8.51
N GLU A 333 16.27 14.55 8.07
CA GLU A 333 17.03 14.78 6.83
C GLU A 333 16.09 14.80 5.60
N ASN A 334 15.18 13.83 5.51
CA ASN A 334 14.19 13.76 4.44
C ASN A 334 13.26 14.98 4.40
N ILE A 335 12.87 15.52 5.57
CA ILE A 335 12.02 16.71 5.66
C ILE A 335 12.82 17.96 5.28
N GLU A 336 14.05 18.12 5.76
CA GLU A 336 14.91 19.27 5.46
C GLU A 336 15.28 19.35 3.97
N PHE A 337 15.58 18.21 3.33
CA PHE A 337 15.84 18.15 1.89
C PHE A 337 14.58 18.12 1.03
N SER A 338 13.38 18.06 1.63
CA SER A 338 12.13 18.03 0.87
C SER A 338 11.93 19.30 0.04
N ASP A 339 12.34 20.46 0.53
CA ASP A 339 12.22 21.74 -0.19
C ASP A 339 13.17 21.81 -1.39
N GLU A 340 14.40 21.31 -1.25
CA GLU A 340 15.32 21.19 -2.38
C GLU A 340 14.82 20.21 -3.42
N LYS A 341 14.24 19.09 -2.98
CA LYS A 341 13.64 18.08 -3.85
C LYS A 341 12.42 18.63 -4.58
N ILE A 342 11.56 19.39 -3.92
CA ILE A 342 10.42 20.10 -4.53
C ILE A 342 10.92 21.07 -5.60
N LYS A 343 11.94 21.88 -5.32
CA LYS A 343 12.52 22.79 -6.33
C LYS A 343 13.06 22.06 -7.55
N LYS A 344 13.76 20.94 -7.36
CA LYS A 344 14.25 20.09 -8.46
C LYS A 344 13.09 19.53 -9.28
N LEU A 345 12.07 18.98 -8.62
CA LEU A 345 10.87 18.45 -9.27
C LEU A 345 10.06 19.51 -10.01
N GLN A 346 10.02 20.75 -9.51
CA GLN A 346 9.37 21.87 -10.21
C GLN A 346 10.10 22.23 -11.51
N ILE A 347 11.44 22.23 -11.51
CA ILE A 347 12.23 22.45 -12.73
C ILE A 347 12.01 21.31 -13.73
N GLU A 348 12.01 20.06 -13.25
CA GLU A 348 11.71 18.88 -14.06
C GLU A 348 10.30 18.94 -14.64
N LEU A 349 9.31 19.35 -13.83
CA LEU A 349 7.91 19.50 -14.25
C LEU A 349 7.78 20.48 -15.42
N VAL A 350 8.47 21.63 -15.37
CA VAL A 350 8.44 22.61 -16.47
C VAL A 350 9.03 22.04 -17.75
N SER A 351 10.15 21.30 -17.64
CA SER A 351 10.76 20.63 -18.79
C SER A 351 9.85 19.55 -19.38
N ALA A 352 9.28 18.69 -18.53
CA ALA A 352 8.38 17.62 -18.92
C ALA A 352 7.08 18.14 -19.54
N GLN A 353 6.52 19.24 -19.02
CA GLN A 353 5.35 19.91 -19.61
C GLN A 353 5.65 20.45 -21.01
N SER A 354 6.81 21.07 -21.21
CA SER A 354 7.23 21.54 -22.54
C SER A 354 7.34 20.38 -23.54
N GLN A 355 7.90 19.24 -23.11
CA GLN A 355 7.97 18.05 -23.97
C GLN A 355 6.59 17.45 -24.27
N LEU A 356 5.69 17.45 -23.29
CA LEU A 356 4.30 17.03 -23.45
C LEU A 356 3.58 17.91 -24.47
N ASP A 357 3.71 19.24 -24.38
CA ASP A 357 3.13 20.20 -25.33
C ASP A 357 3.62 19.98 -26.76
N ILE A 358 4.90 19.68 -26.94
CA ILE A 358 5.47 19.37 -28.26
C ILE A 358 4.86 18.07 -28.82
N SER A 359 4.77 17.02 -28.00
CA SER A 359 4.14 15.76 -28.42
C SER A 359 2.65 15.89 -28.72
N ALA A 360 1.94 16.71 -27.93
CA ALA A 360 0.53 17.02 -28.15
C ALA A 360 0.31 17.68 -29.50
N LYS A 361 1.10 18.73 -29.82
CA LYS A 361 1.03 19.42 -31.11
C LYS A 361 1.32 18.48 -32.27
N LYS A 362 2.32 17.61 -32.14
CA LYS A 362 2.66 16.62 -33.17
C LYS A 362 1.51 15.64 -33.43
N LEU A 363 0.85 15.17 -32.37
CA LEU A 363 -0.32 14.30 -32.46
C LEU A 363 -1.51 15.00 -33.11
N THR A 364 -1.81 16.23 -32.70
CA THR A 364 -2.85 17.09 -33.29
C THR A 364 -2.61 17.33 -34.78
N GLU A 365 -1.37 17.63 -35.19
CA GLU A 365 -1.02 17.82 -36.60
C GLU A 365 -1.20 16.55 -37.42
N ASN A 366 -0.84 15.38 -36.88
CA ASN A 366 -1.09 14.09 -37.53
C ASN A 366 -2.60 13.87 -37.71
N ARG A 367 -3.40 14.09 -36.66
CA ARG A 367 -4.85 13.97 -36.70
C ARG A 367 -5.50 14.92 -37.71
N LYS A 368 -5.04 16.18 -37.81
CA LYS A 368 -5.53 17.13 -38.82
C LYS A 368 -5.25 16.67 -40.25
N LYS A 369 -4.04 16.16 -40.53
CA LYS A 369 -3.71 15.59 -41.85
C LYS A 369 -4.53 14.34 -42.16
N ALA A 370 -4.78 13.51 -41.16
CA ALA A 370 -5.63 12.33 -41.30
C ALA A 370 -7.09 12.71 -41.55
N ALA A 371 -7.60 13.74 -40.86
CA ALA A 371 -8.95 14.27 -41.05
C ALA A 371 -9.16 14.74 -42.50
N GLU A 372 -8.26 15.54 -43.07
CA GLU A 372 -8.35 15.97 -44.48
C GLU A 372 -8.31 14.80 -45.47
N ARG A 373 -7.54 13.75 -45.17
CA ARG A 373 -7.48 12.53 -45.98
C ARG A 373 -8.76 11.72 -45.87
N LEU A 374 -9.32 11.61 -44.66
CA LEU A 374 -10.56 10.90 -44.39
C LEU A 374 -11.73 11.61 -45.07
N GLU A 375 -11.78 12.94 -44.99
CA GLU A 375 -12.79 13.76 -45.65
C GLU A 375 -12.86 13.51 -47.16
N LYS A 376 -11.69 13.50 -47.82
CA LYS A 376 -11.59 13.21 -49.25
C LYS A 376 -12.02 11.78 -49.57
N ALA A 377 -11.48 10.80 -48.86
CA ALA A 377 -11.77 9.38 -49.11
C ALA A 377 -13.27 9.07 -48.95
N VAL A 378 -13.91 9.60 -47.90
CA VAL A 378 -15.35 9.40 -47.67
C VAL A 378 -16.18 10.13 -48.74
N THR A 379 -15.78 11.35 -49.11
CA THR A 379 -16.51 12.11 -50.16
C THR A 379 -16.41 11.42 -51.51
N ASP A 380 -15.25 10.89 -51.89
CA ASP A 380 -15.05 10.17 -53.16
C ASP A 380 -15.91 8.89 -53.22
N GLU A 381 -15.98 8.14 -52.13
CA GLU A 381 -16.83 6.94 -52.03
C GLU A 381 -18.32 7.29 -52.10
N LEU A 382 -18.75 8.38 -51.44
CA LEU A 382 -20.13 8.86 -51.50
C LEU A 382 -20.51 9.34 -52.90
N VAL A 383 -19.59 9.96 -53.63
CA VAL A 383 -19.80 10.33 -55.05
C VAL A 383 -19.94 9.07 -55.90
N PHE A 384 -19.11 8.04 -55.67
CA PHE A 384 -19.22 6.75 -56.37
C PHE A 384 -20.56 6.05 -56.10
N LEU A 385 -21.11 6.17 -54.89
CA LEU A 385 -22.43 5.66 -54.49
C LEU A 385 -23.61 6.54 -54.96
N ASP A 386 -23.41 7.42 -55.95
CA ASP A 386 -24.41 8.33 -56.52
C ASP A 386 -25.02 9.33 -55.52
N MET A 387 -24.20 9.76 -54.53
CA MET A 387 -24.57 10.79 -53.54
C MET A 387 -23.71 12.06 -53.62
N PRO A 388 -23.58 12.73 -54.78
CA PRO A 388 -22.59 13.79 -55.01
C PRO A 388 -22.84 15.11 -54.27
N LYS A 389 -24.00 15.26 -53.61
CA LYS A 389 -24.35 16.47 -52.84
C LYS A 389 -24.02 16.37 -51.36
N VAL A 390 -23.62 15.19 -50.88
CA VAL A 390 -23.29 14.97 -49.47
C VAL A 390 -21.95 15.63 -49.16
N ARG A 391 -21.90 16.35 -48.04
CA ARG A 391 -20.66 16.92 -47.50
C ARG A 391 -20.34 16.23 -46.20
N PHE A 392 -19.10 15.77 -46.08
CA PHE A 392 -18.57 15.19 -44.86
C PHE A 392 -17.37 16.03 -44.41
N SER A 393 -17.33 16.36 -43.12
CA SER A 393 -16.28 17.17 -42.52
C SER A 393 -15.94 16.67 -41.12
N VAL A 394 -14.68 16.69 -40.76
CA VAL A 394 -14.14 16.27 -39.46
C VAL A 394 -13.58 17.52 -38.76
N SER A 395 -14.26 17.96 -37.71
CA SER A 395 -13.79 19.07 -36.86
C SER A 395 -12.87 18.55 -35.76
N ILE A 396 -11.76 19.24 -35.49
CA ILE A 396 -10.90 18.93 -34.34
C ILE A 396 -10.83 20.17 -33.46
N LEU A 397 -11.36 20.06 -32.24
CA LEU A 397 -11.37 21.08 -31.21
C LEU A 397 -10.26 20.83 -30.19
N SER A 398 -9.73 21.91 -29.61
CA SER A 398 -8.73 21.80 -28.55
C SER A 398 -9.44 21.57 -27.21
N LYS A 399 -9.00 20.55 -26.47
CA LYS A 399 -9.39 20.30 -25.07
C LYS A 399 -8.18 20.35 -24.14
N GLU A 400 -8.42 20.25 -22.84
CA GLU A 400 -7.32 20.06 -21.88
C GLU A 400 -6.57 18.76 -22.16
N GLN A 401 -5.28 18.74 -21.84
CA GLN A 401 -4.43 17.56 -22.04
C GLN A 401 -4.89 16.42 -21.12
N GLU A 402 -5.42 15.37 -21.73
CA GLU A 402 -5.89 14.16 -21.06
C GLU A 402 -5.07 12.94 -21.51
N LYS A 403 -5.49 11.72 -21.14
CA LYS A 403 -4.75 10.50 -21.48
C LYS A 403 -4.62 10.27 -22.99
N ASP A 404 -5.57 10.77 -23.77
CA ASP A 404 -5.79 10.53 -25.19
C ASP A 404 -5.38 11.71 -26.10
N GLY A 405 -4.84 12.78 -25.52
CA GLY A 405 -4.37 13.95 -26.25
C GLY A 405 -4.99 15.25 -25.76
N ALA A 406 -4.86 16.28 -26.58
CA ALA A 406 -5.47 17.59 -26.38
C ALA A 406 -6.56 17.89 -27.42
N ASP A 407 -7.10 16.84 -28.06
CA ASP A 407 -8.04 16.95 -29.18
C ASP A 407 -9.39 16.30 -28.84
N GLU A 408 -10.47 16.96 -29.23
CA GLU A 408 -11.83 16.45 -29.28
C GLU A 408 -12.31 16.48 -30.74
N VAL A 409 -12.88 15.38 -31.23
CA VAL A 409 -13.24 15.18 -32.65
C VAL A 409 -14.75 15.13 -32.81
#